data_AF-A0A956N080-F1
#
_entry.id   AF-A0A956N080-F1
#
_cell.length_a   1.000
_cell.length_b   1.000
_cell.length_c   1.000
_cell.angle_alpha   90.00
_cell.angle_beta   90.00
_cell.angle_gamma   90.00
#
_symmetry.space_group_name_H-M   'P 1'
#
loop_
_entity.id
_entity.type
_entity.pdbx_description
1 polymer ?
#
loop_
_entity_poly.entity_id
_entity_poly.type
_entity_poly.pdbx_seq_one_letter_code
_entity_poly.pdbx_strand_id
1 'polypeptide(L)'
;KPYEIFTGKLENIEIPNNIEAGEIVKIRHDNALKTYNFIHKEGIIENISKVSNKTYWNYGKMISGMLRHGMPLLSAIDLISRLSWEEEHINTWKNGVVRALKKFIKDGEVIGLKCDNCGSNHVIFENGCSTCKECGHSGCS
;
A
#
# COMPACT_ATOMS: atom_id res chain seq x y z
N LYS A 1 11.48 0.93 4.59
CA LYS A 1 10.34 1.81 4.20
C LYS A 1 9.85 1.36 2.83
N PRO A 2 8.53 1.31 2.57
CA PRO A 2 8.01 0.85 1.29
C PRO A 2 8.47 1.78 0.16
N TYR A 3 8.80 1.21 -1.01
CA TYR A 3 9.40 1.92 -2.14
C TYR A 3 8.63 1.68 -3.45
N GLU A 4 8.21 0.45 -3.68
CA GLU A 4 7.39 0.05 -4.82
C GLU A 4 6.19 -0.78 -4.33
N ILE A 5 5.06 -0.64 -5.01
CA ILE A 5 3.85 -1.43 -4.76
C ILE A 5 3.50 -2.19 -6.02
N PHE A 6 3.33 -3.50 -5.86
CA PHE A 6 2.77 -4.39 -6.88
C PHE A 6 1.42 -4.87 -6.40
N THR A 7 0.41 -4.82 -7.27
CA THR A 7 -0.96 -5.26 -6.94
C THR A 7 -1.51 -6.12 -8.05
N GLY A 8 -2.14 -7.25 -7.73
CA GLY A 8 -2.77 -8.13 -8.70
C GLY A 8 -4.04 -8.75 -8.13
N LYS A 9 -4.87 -9.35 -8.99
CA LYS A 9 -5.98 -10.19 -8.51
C LYS A 9 -5.41 -11.52 -8.01
N LEU A 10 -5.91 -11.99 -6.86
CA LEU A 10 -5.50 -13.27 -6.26
C LEU A 10 -5.78 -14.46 -7.18
N GLU A 11 -6.87 -14.43 -7.96
CA GLU A 11 -7.21 -15.46 -8.94
C GLU A 11 -6.11 -15.70 -10.00
N ASN A 12 -5.25 -14.72 -10.21
CA ASN A 12 -4.20 -14.77 -11.22
C ASN A 12 -2.79 -15.00 -10.62
N ILE A 13 -2.65 -15.00 -9.28
CA ILE A 13 -1.42 -15.36 -8.56
C ILE A 13 -1.79 -16.15 -7.31
N GLU A 14 -1.37 -17.41 -7.24
CA GLU A 14 -1.30 -18.13 -5.97
C GLU A 14 0.00 -17.77 -5.24
N ILE A 15 -0.12 -16.98 -4.17
CA ILE A 15 0.93 -16.87 -3.15
C ILE A 15 0.46 -17.67 -1.94
N PRO A 16 1.18 -18.73 -1.51
CA PRO A 16 0.84 -19.43 -0.28
C PRO A 16 0.81 -18.46 0.91
N ASN A 17 -0.20 -18.60 1.79
CA ASN A 17 -0.44 -17.65 2.89
C ASN A 17 0.71 -17.57 3.92
N ASN A 18 1.61 -18.55 3.94
CA ASN A 18 2.78 -18.63 4.82
C ASN A 18 4.02 -17.91 4.24
N ILE A 19 3.89 -17.27 3.07
CA ILE A 19 4.92 -16.45 2.45
C ILE A 19 4.72 -14.99 2.85
N GLU A 20 5.58 -14.49 3.73
CA GLU A 20 5.54 -13.08 4.19
C GLU A 20 6.66 -12.23 3.58
N ALA A 21 7.68 -12.87 2.98
CA ALA A 21 8.85 -12.19 2.45
C ALA A 21 9.39 -12.89 1.19
N GLY A 22 10.08 -12.11 0.37
CA GLY A 22 10.73 -12.56 -0.85
C GLY A 22 11.43 -11.40 -1.56
N GLU A 23 11.97 -11.67 -2.74
CA GLU A 23 12.73 -10.72 -3.53
C GLU A 23 12.04 -10.43 -4.86
N ILE A 24 12.02 -9.17 -5.26
CA ILE A 24 11.53 -8.75 -6.58
C ILE A 24 12.71 -8.65 -7.52
N VAL A 25 12.79 -9.56 -8.49
CA VAL A 25 13.83 -9.59 -9.51
C VAL A 25 13.30 -9.05 -10.83
N LYS A 26 14.00 -8.05 -11.36
CA LYS A 26 13.66 -7.42 -12.64
C LYS A 26 14.36 -8.14 -13.79
N ILE A 27 13.58 -8.70 -14.70
CA ILE A 27 14.05 -9.34 -15.93
C ILE A 27 13.93 -8.34 -17.08
N ARG A 28 14.99 -8.23 -17.89
CA ARG A 28 15.01 -7.42 -19.12
C ARG A 28 14.92 -8.38 -20.31
N HIS A 29 13.96 -8.14 -21.19
CA HIS A 29 13.81 -8.87 -22.44
C HIS A 29 14.41 -8.07 -23.60
N ASP A 30 14.78 -8.76 -24.67
CA ASP A 30 15.43 -8.17 -25.86
C ASP A 30 14.58 -7.07 -26.53
N ASN A 31 13.26 -7.13 -26.36
CA ASN A 31 12.30 -6.15 -26.87
C ASN A 31 12.04 -4.95 -25.94
N ALA A 32 12.96 -4.65 -25.02
CA ALA A 32 12.83 -3.60 -23.99
C ALA A 32 11.66 -3.75 -23.01
N LEU A 33 10.91 -4.86 -23.06
CA LEU A 33 9.94 -5.20 -22.02
C LEU A 33 10.69 -5.56 -20.74
N LYS A 34 10.15 -5.10 -19.61
CA LYS A 34 10.64 -5.39 -18.27
C LYS A 34 9.56 -6.17 -17.55
N THR A 35 9.89 -7.39 -17.12
CA THR A 35 9.02 -8.18 -16.24
C THR A 35 9.63 -8.23 -14.85
N TYR A 36 8.79 -8.50 -13.86
CA TYR A 36 9.20 -8.60 -12.46
C TYR A 36 8.77 -9.98 -11.98
N ASN A 37 9.71 -10.73 -11.41
CA ASN A 37 9.47 -12.01 -10.78
C ASN A 37 9.55 -11.84 -9.27
N PHE A 38 8.66 -12.48 -8.54
CA PHE A 38 8.73 -12.54 -7.09
C PHE A 38 9.30 -13.90 -6.68
N ILE A 39 10.49 -13.89 -6.10
CA ILE A 39 11.19 -15.08 -5.60
C ILE A 39 10.92 -15.19 -4.11
N HIS A 40 10.43 -16.33 -3.66
CA HIS A 40 10.19 -16.62 -2.24
C HIS A 40 10.77 -17.98 -1.85
N LYS A 41 10.72 -18.31 -0.56
CA LYS A 41 11.29 -19.56 -0.01
C LYS A 41 10.76 -20.86 -0.62
N GLU A 42 9.60 -20.83 -1.29
CA GLU A 42 8.93 -22.02 -1.83
C GLU A 42 8.89 -22.04 -3.37
N GLY A 43 9.38 -20.99 -4.04
CA GLY A 43 9.33 -20.93 -5.50
C GLY A 43 9.46 -19.53 -6.08
N ILE A 44 9.09 -19.43 -7.35
CA ILE A 44 9.15 -18.19 -8.14
C ILE A 44 7.78 -17.94 -8.76
N ILE A 45 7.26 -16.74 -8.57
CA ILE A 45 6.07 -16.24 -9.26
C ILE A 45 6.56 -15.34 -10.39
N GLU A 46 6.42 -15.83 -11.62
CA GLU A 46 6.89 -15.13 -12.79
C GLU A 46 5.94 -14.00 -13.21
N ASN A 47 6.52 -12.90 -13.70
CA ASN A 47 5.81 -11.81 -14.34
C ASN A 47 4.59 -11.28 -13.55
N ILE A 48 4.80 -10.93 -12.28
CA ILE A 48 3.77 -10.39 -11.39
C ILE A 48 3.12 -9.09 -11.95
N SER A 49 3.79 -8.41 -12.88
CA SER A 49 3.25 -7.23 -13.56
C SER A 49 2.15 -7.54 -14.56
N LYS A 50 2.05 -8.77 -15.08
CA LYS A 50 0.96 -9.17 -16.00
C LYS A 50 -0.37 -9.35 -15.28
N VAL A 51 -0.31 -9.54 -13.97
CA VAL A 51 -1.41 -9.93 -13.11
C VAL A 51 -2.26 -8.72 -12.68
N SER A 52 -1.68 -7.53 -12.80
CA SER A 52 -2.35 -6.27 -12.56
C SER A 52 -3.23 -5.89 -13.75
N ASN A 53 -4.51 -5.59 -13.49
CA ASN A 53 -5.32 -4.83 -14.45
C ASN A 53 -4.62 -3.50 -14.75
N LYS A 54 -4.66 -3.04 -16.01
CA LYS A 54 -3.99 -1.80 -16.47
C LYS A 54 -4.29 -0.58 -15.60
N THR A 55 -5.52 -0.43 -15.12
CA THR A 55 -5.92 0.68 -14.25
C THR A 55 -5.17 0.62 -12.91
N TYR A 56 -5.19 -0.53 -12.23
CA TYR A 56 -4.49 -0.70 -10.95
C TYR A 56 -2.98 -0.66 -11.09
N TRP A 57 -2.44 -1.11 -12.22
CA TRP A 57 -1.03 -0.97 -12.55
C TRP A 57 -0.59 0.48 -12.62
N ASN A 58 -1.39 1.34 -13.25
CA ASN A 58 -1.09 2.77 -13.35
C ASN A 58 -1.12 3.44 -11.97
N TYR A 59 -2.11 3.12 -11.13
CA TYR A 59 -2.13 3.62 -9.75
C TYR A 59 -0.97 3.08 -8.92
N GLY A 60 -0.63 1.79 -9.04
CA GLY A 60 0.53 1.20 -8.37
C GLY A 60 1.83 1.90 -8.75
N LYS A 61 2.04 2.21 -10.03
CA LYS A 61 3.17 3.02 -10.51
C LYS A 61 3.18 4.42 -9.92
N MET A 62 2.04 5.10 -9.91
CA MET A 62 1.92 6.45 -9.36
C MET A 62 2.27 6.47 -7.87
N ILE A 63 1.69 5.57 -7.08
CA ILE A 63 1.98 5.45 -5.64
C ILE A 63 3.45 5.08 -5.42
N SER A 64 4.00 4.17 -6.22
CA SER A 64 5.44 3.84 -6.18
C SER A 64 6.31 5.07 -6.47
N GLY A 65 5.89 5.95 -7.39
CA GLY A 65 6.54 7.23 -7.64
C GLY A 65 6.49 8.16 -6.42
N MET A 66 5.31 8.32 -5.81
CA MET A 66 5.13 9.14 -4.60
C MET A 66 6.05 8.68 -3.46
N LEU A 67 6.09 7.37 -3.19
CA LEU A 67 6.95 6.79 -2.15
C LEU A 67 8.43 6.95 -2.47
N ARG A 68 8.83 6.71 -3.72
CA ARG A 68 10.22 6.88 -4.20
C ARG A 68 10.72 8.31 -4.07
N HIS A 69 9.85 9.29 -4.30
CA HIS A 69 10.18 10.71 -4.15
C HIS A 69 10.03 11.22 -2.70
N GLY A 70 9.87 10.32 -1.73
CA GLY A 70 9.94 10.66 -0.32
C GLY A 70 8.66 11.24 0.26
N MET A 71 7.51 11.05 -0.41
CA MET A 71 6.23 11.40 0.21
C MET A 71 6.08 10.66 1.55
N PRO A 72 5.69 11.36 2.64
CA PRO A 72 5.41 10.71 3.91
C PRO A 72 4.36 9.61 3.74
N LEU A 73 4.62 8.44 4.32
CA LEU A 73 3.79 7.24 4.16
C LEU A 73 2.32 7.50 4.55
N LEU A 74 2.10 8.27 5.60
CA LEU A 74 0.77 8.64 6.09
C LEU A 74 0.02 9.56 5.13
N SER A 75 0.70 10.55 4.54
CA SER A 75 0.12 11.39 3.49
C SER A 75 -0.25 10.56 2.26
N ALA A 76 0.60 9.59 1.88
CA ALA A 76 0.27 8.67 0.80
C ALA A 76 -0.97 7.83 1.14
N ILE A 77 -1.07 7.30 2.38
CA ILE A 77 -2.24 6.54 2.84
C ILE A 77 -3.52 7.37 2.83
N ASP A 78 -3.49 8.60 3.34
CA ASP A 78 -4.64 9.52 3.36
C ASP A 78 -5.09 9.89 1.93
N LEU A 79 -4.15 10.13 1.01
CA LEU A 79 -4.50 10.37 -0.39
C LEU A 79 -5.15 9.14 -1.04
N ILE A 80 -4.64 7.94 -0.76
CA ILE A 80 -5.18 6.69 -1.32
C ILE A 80 -6.58 6.40 -0.75
N SER A 81 -6.82 6.65 0.55
CA SER A 81 -8.14 6.42 1.17
C SER A 81 -9.22 7.34 0.60
N ARG A 82 -8.84 8.57 0.23
CA ARG A 82 -9.72 9.59 -0.39
C ARG A 82 -9.97 9.39 -1.88
N LEU A 83 -9.33 8.41 -2.54
CA LEU A 83 -9.63 8.11 -3.94
C LEU A 83 -11.12 7.75 -4.10
N SER A 84 -11.79 8.38 -5.06
CA SER A 84 -13.18 8.07 -5.41
C SER A 84 -13.23 6.89 -6.37
N TRP A 85 -14.05 5.89 -6.04
CA TRP A 85 -14.23 4.64 -6.77
C TRP A 85 -15.72 4.40 -6.99
N GLU A 86 -16.09 3.77 -8.11
CA GLU A 86 -17.50 3.52 -8.44
C GLU A 86 -18.21 2.64 -7.41
N GLU A 87 -17.47 1.75 -6.74
CA GLU A 87 -17.97 0.89 -5.68
C GLU A 87 -17.17 1.13 -4.39
N GLU A 88 -17.85 1.57 -3.32
CA GLU A 88 -17.26 1.73 -1.99
C GLU A 88 -17.71 0.59 -1.06
N HIS A 89 -16.85 -0.42 -0.90
CA HIS A 89 -17.03 -1.51 0.06
C HIS A 89 -15.70 -1.89 0.73
N ILE A 90 -15.76 -2.65 1.82
CA ILE A 90 -14.59 -2.99 2.67
C ILE A 90 -13.45 -3.72 1.90
N ASN A 91 -13.80 -4.44 0.84
CA ASN A 91 -12.88 -5.26 0.04
C ASN A 91 -12.42 -4.58 -1.27
N THR A 92 -12.58 -3.26 -1.39
CA THR A 92 -12.04 -2.51 -2.53
C THR A 92 -10.51 -2.56 -2.57
N TRP A 93 -9.96 -2.40 -3.79
CA TRP A 93 -8.52 -2.33 -3.99
C TRP A 93 -7.86 -1.21 -3.17
N LYS A 94 -8.47 -0.01 -3.07
CA LYS A 94 -7.92 1.10 -2.27
C LYS A 94 -7.76 0.72 -0.81
N ASN A 95 -8.76 0.04 -0.25
CA ASN A 95 -8.74 -0.43 1.13
C ASN A 95 -7.68 -1.51 1.35
N GLY A 96 -7.51 -2.42 0.38
CA GLY A 96 -6.42 -3.40 0.39
C GLY A 96 -5.04 -2.76 0.42
N VAL A 97 -4.79 -1.77 -0.44
CA VAL A 97 -3.52 -1.02 -0.48
C VAL A 97 -3.28 -0.26 0.81
N VAL A 98 -4.28 0.45 1.35
CA VAL A 98 -4.20 1.15 2.63
C VAL A 98 -3.83 0.19 3.77
N ARG A 99 -4.50 -0.96 3.86
CA ARG A 99 -4.19 -1.99 4.88
C ARG A 99 -2.76 -2.51 4.75
N ALA A 100 -2.27 -2.75 3.53
CA ALA A 100 -0.91 -3.21 3.31
C ALA A 100 0.13 -2.15 3.72
N LEU A 101 -0.10 -0.88 3.38
CA LEU A 101 0.82 0.22 3.72
C LEU A 101 0.84 0.54 5.21
N LYS A 102 -0.30 0.44 5.90
CA LYS A 102 -0.40 0.66 7.36
C LYS A 102 0.53 -0.25 8.17
N LYS A 103 0.83 -1.46 7.69
CA LYS A 103 1.78 -2.39 8.34
C LYS A 103 3.20 -1.85 8.46
N PHE A 104 3.56 -0.80 7.72
CA PHE A 104 4.88 -0.18 7.77
C PHE A 104 4.97 1.04 8.69
N ILE A 105 3.86 1.45 9.31
CA ILE A 105 3.84 2.51 10.32
C ILE A 105 4.07 1.87 11.69
N LYS A 106 4.94 2.46 12.52
CA LYS A 106 5.14 1.96 13.88
C LYS A 106 4.03 2.49 14.79
N ASP A 107 3.56 1.65 15.70
CA ASP A 107 2.70 2.12 16.78
C ASP A 107 3.43 3.18 17.62
N GLY A 108 2.69 4.22 18.02
CA GLY A 108 3.20 5.41 18.70
C GLY A 108 3.78 6.49 17.80
N GLU A 109 3.84 6.28 16.47
CA GLU A 109 4.40 7.27 15.54
C GLU A 109 3.47 8.49 15.41
N VAL A 110 4.00 9.70 15.62
CA VAL A 110 3.25 10.96 15.46
C VAL A 110 3.00 11.19 13.97
N ILE A 111 1.73 11.32 13.58
CA ILE A 111 1.36 11.20 12.17
C ILE A 111 1.32 12.52 11.38
N GLY A 112 1.68 13.64 12.01
CA GLY A 112 1.78 14.96 11.35
C GLY A 112 0.48 15.49 10.73
N LEU A 113 -0.64 14.79 10.95
CA LEU A 113 -1.98 15.16 10.52
C LEU A 113 -2.68 15.97 11.61
N LYS A 114 -3.55 16.89 11.19
CA LYS A 114 -4.48 17.56 12.09
C LYS A 114 -5.68 16.68 12.34
N CYS A 115 -6.15 16.64 13.57
CA CYS A 115 -7.38 15.95 13.93
C CYS A 115 -8.58 16.66 13.28
N ASP A 116 -9.39 15.92 12.52
CA ASP A 116 -10.59 16.47 11.87
C ASP A 116 -11.68 16.89 12.88
N ASN A 117 -11.65 16.36 14.11
CA ASN A 117 -12.62 16.67 15.15
C ASN A 117 -12.25 17.92 15.99
N CYS A 118 -10.98 18.11 16.36
CA CYS A 118 -10.57 19.20 17.26
C CYS A 118 -9.44 20.09 16.72
N GLY A 119 -8.87 19.78 15.56
CA GLY A 119 -7.78 20.56 14.95
C GLY A 119 -6.39 20.36 15.57
N SER A 120 -6.27 19.52 16.61
CA SER A 120 -4.98 19.20 17.25
C SER A 120 -3.99 18.55 16.28
N ASN A 121 -2.71 18.86 16.45
CA ASN A 121 -1.61 18.18 15.74
C ASN A 121 -1.13 16.91 16.48
N HIS A 122 -1.63 16.64 17.69
CA HIS A 122 -1.24 15.49 18.51
C HIS A 122 -2.06 14.26 18.13
N VAL A 123 -1.88 13.83 16.89
CA VAL A 123 -2.43 12.58 16.37
C VAL A 123 -1.29 11.58 16.24
N ILE A 124 -1.50 10.36 16.70
CA ILE A 124 -0.52 9.28 16.61
C ILE A 124 -1.13 8.04 15.99
N PHE A 125 -0.31 7.14 15.46
CA PHE A 125 -0.75 5.85 14.96
C PHE A 125 -0.70 4.82 16.07
N GLU A 126 -1.82 4.18 16.38
CA GLU A 126 -1.91 3.10 17.36
C GLU A 126 -2.94 2.07 16.90
N ASN A 127 -2.64 0.78 17.11
CA ASN A 127 -3.56 -0.32 16.81
C ASN A 127 -4.06 -0.29 15.35
N GLY A 128 -3.22 0.13 14.41
CA GLY A 128 -3.58 0.21 12.99
C GLY A 128 -4.40 1.46 12.59
N CYS A 129 -4.50 2.45 13.48
CA CYS A 129 -5.39 3.58 13.31
C CYS A 129 -4.79 4.91 13.78
N SER A 130 -5.21 6.02 13.15
CA SER A 130 -4.89 7.35 13.63
C SER A 130 -5.76 7.69 14.85
N THR A 131 -5.13 8.02 15.97
CA THR A 131 -5.80 8.38 17.23
C THR A 131 -5.32 9.74 17.70
N CYS A 132 -6.25 10.67 17.92
CA CYS A 132 -5.96 11.96 18.54
C CYS A 132 -5.83 11.80 20.05
N LYS A 133 -4.68 12.18 20.61
CA LYS A 133 -4.43 12.09 22.05
C LYS A 133 -5.04 13.22 22.86
N GLU A 134 -5.56 14.26 22.21
CA GLU A 134 -6.25 15.35 22.89
C GLU A 134 -7.76 15.12 23.04
N CYS A 135 -8.45 14.63 22.00
CA CYS A 135 -9.90 14.44 22.04
C CYS A 135 -10.36 12.98 21.95
N GLY A 136 -9.43 12.02 21.79
CA GLY A 136 -9.75 10.60 21.65
C GLY A 136 -10.36 10.19 20.31
N HIS A 137 -10.53 11.13 19.36
CA HIS A 137 -11.06 10.81 18.04
C HIS A 137 -10.14 9.82 17.30
N SER A 138 -10.75 8.78 16.74
CA SER A 138 -10.09 7.73 15.97
C SER A 138 -10.53 7.80 14.51
N GLY A 139 -9.58 7.80 13.58
CA GLY A 139 -9.84 7.75 12.14
C GLY A 139 -10.16 6.34 11.62
N CYS A 140 -10.71 5.47 12.47
CA CYS A 140 -11.08 4.12 12.10
C CYS A 140 -12.41 4.13 11.36
N SER A 141 -12.42 3.53 10.17
CA SER A 141 -13.63 3.23 9.39
C SER A 141 -14.14 1.84 9.73
#